data_AF-A0A540VQZ9-F1
#
_entry.id   AF-A0A540VQZ9-F1
#
_cell.length_a   1.000
_cell.length_b   1.000
_cell.length_c   1.000
_cell.angle_alpha   90.00
_cell.angle_beta   90.00
_cell.angle_gamma   90.00
#
_symmetry.space_group_name_H-M   'P 1'
#
loop_
_entity.id
_entity.type
_entity.pdbx_description
1 polymer ?
#
loop_
_entity_poly.entity_id
_entity_poly.type
_entity_poly.pdbx_seq_one_letter_code
_entity_poly.pdbx_strand_id
1 'polypeptide(L)'
;MPCRLPATRRLAGHLSAARTRKAVMEPGLFALLLAAALLGLLIGSFLNVVASRVPARLEFDWARASDTPPADSGVRPPGIAWPGSRCPACHHPIRIADNVPILSYLRLKGHCRDCHAA
;
A
#
# COMPACT_ATOMS: atom_id res chain seq x y z
N MET A 1 -24.15 16.52 -79.59
CA MET A 1 -22.82 17.16 -79.42
C MET A 1 -22.95 18.31 -78.42
N PRO A 2 -21.98 18.52 -77.51
CA PRO A 2 -21.96 17.87 -76.20
C PRO A 2 -22.44 18.76 -75.06
N CYS A 3 -23.12 18.11 -74.12
CA CYS A 3 -23.59 18.63 -72.84
C CYS A 3 -22.40 18.76 -71.86
N ARG A 4 -22.32 19.88 -71.15
CA ARG A 4 -21.25 20.19 -70.19
C ARG A 4 -21.41 19.37 -68.92
N LEU A 5 -20.38 18.60 -68.56
CA LEU A 5 -20.21 17.98 -67.25
C LEU A 5 -19.88 19.06 -66.20
N PRO A 6 -20.58 19.13 -65.07
CA PRO A 6 -20.09 19.87 -63.92
C PRO A 6 -19.08 19.03 -63.13
N ALA A 7 -17.98 19.71 -62.81
CA ALA A 7 -16.83 19.21 -62.09
C ALA A 7 -17.18 18.80 -60.64
N THR A 8 -16.57 17.67 -60.25
CA THR A 8 -15.90 17.46 -58.97
C THR A 8 -16.60 17.95 -57.69
N ARG A 9 -17.10 17.02 -56.88
CA ARG A 9 -16.99 17.13 -55.41
C ARG A 9 -16.61 15.79 -54.81
N ARG A 10 -15.29 15.64 -54.60
CA ARG A 10 -14.71 14.73 -53.61
C ARG A 10 -15.38 15.00 -52.27
N LEU A 11 -16.19 14.06 -51.78
CA LEU A 11 -16.54 13.95 -50.37
C LEU A 11 -16.10 12.56 -49.90
N ALA A 12 -14.80 12.31 -50.09
CA ALA A 12 -14.10 11.22 -49.43
C ALA A 12 -13.56 11.75 -48.11
N GLY A 13 -14.05 11.18 -47.01
CA GLY A 13 -13.20 10.90 -45.85
C GLY A 13 -12.86 12.05 -44.93
N HIS A 14 -13.83 12.50 -44.12
CA HIS A 14 -13.52 13.02 -42.78
C HIS A 14 -14.43 12.36 -41.74
N LEU A 15 -14.48 11.02 -41.78
CA LEU A 15 -14.75 10.22 -40.58
C LEU A 15 -13.63 10.53 -39.58
N SER A 16 -13.88 11.48 -38.68
CA SER A 16 -13.03 11.79 -37.51
C SER A 16 -13.16 10.71 -36.43
N ALA A 17 -13.23 9.44 -36.85
CA ALA A 17 -12.89 8.30 -36.02
C ALA A 17 -11.36 8.27 -35.94
N ALA A 18 -10.82 7.93 -34.78
CA ALA A 18 -9.38 7.87 -34.54
C ALA A 18 -8.67 9.23 -34.32
N ARG A 19 -9.19 10.05 -33.39
CA ARG A 19 -8.29 10.64 -32.38
C ARG A 19 -7.84 9.52 -31.44
N THR A 20 -7.06 8.65 -32.08
CA THR A 20 -6.14 7.68 -31.53
C THR A 20 -5.48 8.30 -30.32
N ARG A 21 -5.78 7.73 -29.15
CA ARG A 21 -4.80 7.03 -28.32
C ARG A 21 -3.36 7.54 -28.45
N LYS A 22 -3.15 8.85 -28.35
CA LYS A 22 -1.98 9.31 -27.64
C LYS A 22 -2.41 9.25 -26.18
N ALA A 23 -2.38 8.04 -25.61
CA ALA A 23 -1.98 7.94 -24.22
C ALA A 23 -0.56 8.51 -24.23
N VAL A 24 -0.49 9.84 -24.16
CA VAL A 24 0.77 10.55 -24.31
C VAL A 24 1.58 10.04 -23.13
N MET A 25 2.73 9.48 -23.47
CA MET A 25 3.81 9.21 -22.56
C MET A 25 4.34 10.56 -22.04
N GLU A 26 3.50 11.35 -21.37
CA GLU A 26 3.89 12.61 -20.76
C GLU A 26 4.71 12.23 -19.53
N PRO A 27 5.98 12.64 -19.43
CA PRO A 27 6.79 12.38 -18.24
C PRO A 27 6.10 12.92 -16.96
N GLY A 28 5.27 13.96 -17.10
CA GLY A 28 4.44 14.49 -16.01
C GLY A 28 3.37 13.52 -15.50
N LEU A 29 2.72 12.75 -16.38
CA LEU A 29 1.73 11.76 -15.97
C LEU A 29 2.40 10.60 -15.23
N PHE A 30 3.54 10.11 -15.72
CA PHE A 30 4.30 9.07 -15.02
C PHE A 30 4.81 9.56 -13.67
N ALA A 31 5.34 10.77 -13.59
CA ALA A 31 5.78 11.36 -12.32
C ALA A 31 4.62 11.47 -11.33
N LEU A 32 3.44 11.92 -11.78
CA LEU A 32 2.24 12.00 -10.95
C LEU A 32 1.78 10.61 -10.48
N LEU A 33 1.73 9.62 -11.36
CA LEU A 33 1.34 8.25 -11.01
C LEU A 33 2.34 7.62 -10.04
N LEU A 34 3.65 7.82 -10.25
CA LEU A 34 4.69 7.35 -9.35
C LEU A 34 4.56 8.02 -7.98
N ALA A 35 4.37 9.34 -7.94
CA ALA A 35 4.16 10.08 -6.70
C ALA A 35 2.90 9.61 -5.96
N ALA A 36 1.80 9.41 -6.67
CA ALA A 36 0.56 8.88 -6.11
C ALA A 36 0.74 7.45 -5.58
N ALA A 37 1.48 6.59 -6.30
CA ALA A 37 1.77 5.22 -5.87
C ALA A 37 2.66 5.20 -4.61
N LEU A 38 3.71 6.03 -4.56
CA LEU A 38 4.57 6.16 -3.39
C LEU A 38 3.80 6.72 -2.19
N LEU A 39 2.99 7.76 -2.39
CA LEU A 39 2.15 8.33 -1.34
C LEU A 39 1.14 7.30 -0.83
N GLY A 40 0.48 6.58 -1.73
CA GLY A 40 -0.43 5.50 -1.38
C GLY A 40 0.26 4.37 -0.61
N LEU A 41 1.48 4.00 -1.00
CA LEU A 41 2.28 3.00 -0.29
C LEU A 41 2.68 3.47 1.12
N LEU A 42 3.07 4.73 1.27
CA LEU A 42 3.40 5.33 2.57
C LEU A 42 2.17 5.37 3.49
N ILE A 43 1.03 5.89 2.99
CA ILE A 43 -0.23 5.96 3.73
C ILE A 43 -0.72 4.55 4.07
N GLY A 44 -0.73 3.63 3.10
CA GLY A 44 -1.15 2.25 3.29
C GLY A 44 -0.30 1.51 4.32
N SER A 45 1.03 1.69 4.27
CA SER A 45 1.95 1.10 5.25
C SER A 45 1.65 1.56 6.68
N PHE A 46 1.30 2.84 6.85
CA PHE A 46 0.93 3.38 8.16
C PHE A 46 -0.44 2.86 8.62
N LEU A 47 -1.46 2.88 7.75
CA LEU A 47 -2.80 2.40 8.07
C LEU A 47 -2.81 0.91 8.46
N ASN A 48 -1.96 0.09 7.86
CA ASN A 48 -1.80 -1.31 8.23
C ASN A 48 -1.31 -1.48 9.69
N VAL A 49 -0.39 -0.63 10.15
CA VAL A 49 0.07 -0.62 11.55
C VAL A 49 -1.04 -0.15 12.49
N VAL A 50 -1.79 0.89 12.11
CA VAL A 50 -2.92 1.39 12.91
C VAL A 50 -4.01 0.33 13.05
N ALA A 51 -4.41 -0.30 11.94
CA ALA A 51 -5.45 -1.34 11.93
C ALA A 51 -5.09 -2.55 12.80
N SER A 52 -3.79 -2.91 12.87
CA SER A 52 -3.33 -4.03 13.70
C SER A 52 -3.13 -3.68 15.18
N ARG A 53 -2.87 -2.41 15.54
CA ARG A 53 -2.51 -2.01 16.92
C ARG A 53 -3.63 -1.35 17.71
N VAL A 54 -4.49 -0.57 17.06
CA VAL A 54 -5.57 0.17 17.74
C VAL A 54 -6.60 -0.72 18.43
N PRO A 55 -7.16 -1.79 17.81
CA PRO A 55 -8.23 -2.56 18.46
C PRO A 55 -7.77 -3.20 19.78
N ALA A 56 -6.58 -3.81 19.79
CA ALA A 56 -6.01 -4.41 21.00
C ALA A 56 -5.83 -3.42 22.16
N ARG A 57 -5.54 -2.14 21.84
CA ARG A 57 -5.38 -1.10 22.86
C ARG A 57 -6.73 -0.62 23.40
N LEU A 58 -7.68 -0.45 22.50
CA LEU A 58 -9.05 -0.05 22.83
C LEU A 58 -9.70 -1.10 23.74
N GLU A 59 -9.57 -2.38 23.40
CA GLU A 59 -10.05 -3.51 24.20
C GLU A 59 -9.45 -3.52 25.61
N PHE A 60 -8.14 -3.28 25.72
CA PHE A 60 -7.46 -3.19 27.02
C PHE A 60 -7.92 -1.99 27.87
N ASP A 61 -8.07 -0.82 27.24
CA ASP A 61 -8.51 0.38 27.93
C ASP A 61 -10.00 0.28 28.33
N TRP A 62 -10.84 -0.40 27.52
CA TRP A 62 -12.25 -0.67 27.84
C TRP A 62 -12.39 -1.67 28.99
N ALA A 63 -11.61 -2.75 28.99
CA ALA A 63 -11.58 -3.73 30.08
C ALA A 63 -11.09 -3.14 31.42
N ARG A 64 -10.25 -2.09 31.36
CA ARG A 64 -9.82 -1.33 32.55
C ARG A 64 -10.85 -0.33 33.06
N ALA A 65 -11.77 0.12 32.19
CA ALA A 65 -12.82 1.06 32.56
C ALA A 65 -14.07 0.36 33.12
N SER A 66 -14.22 -0.95 32.92
CA SER A 66 -15.30 -1.74 33.48
C SER A 66 -15.10 -2.10 34.95
N ASP A 67 -16.19 -2.19 35.71
CA ASP A 67 -16.18 -2.59 37.14
C ASP A 67 -15.81 -4.08 37.35
N THR A 68 -15.84 -4.89 36.29
CA THR A 68 -15.34 -6.27 36.32
C THR A 68 -13.83 -6.29 36.13
N PRO A 69 -13.06 -6.89 37.06
CA PRO A 69 -11.61 -7.00 36.90
C PRO A 69 -11.27 -7.88 35.68
N PRO A 70 -10.28 -7.49 34.86
CA PRO A 70 -9.87 -8.27 33.70
C PRO A 70 -9.35 -9.64 34.13
N ALA A 71 -9.69 -10.68 33.36
CA ALA A 71 -9.30 -12.07 33.63
C ALA A 71 -7.81 -12.36 33.33
N ASP A 72 -7.09 -11.43 32.70
CA ASP A 72 -5.72 -11.61 32.24
C ASP A 72 -4.69 -10.85 33.11
N SER A 73 -3.42 -11.09 32.81
CA SER A 73 -2.24 -10.58 33.54
C SER A 73 -2.11 -9.04 33.62
N GLY A 74 -3.03 -8.26 33.04
CA GLY A 74 -3.02 -6.80 33.12
C GLY A 74 -1.86 -6.11 32.38
N VAL A 75 -1.14 -6.84 31.53
CA VAL A 75 -0.02 -6.33 30.75
C VAL A 75 -0.54 -5.42 29.64
N ARG A 76 -0.11 -4.15 29.66
CA ARG A 76 -0.54 -3.14 28.68
C ARG A 76 0.03 -3.47 27.29
N PRO A 77 -0.82 -3.53 26.23
CA PRO A 77 -0.35 -3.70 24.86
C PRO A 77 0.67 -2.62 24.47
N PRO A 78 1.62 -2.91 23.57
CA PRO A 78 2.56 -1.90 23.07
C PRO A 78 1.83 -0.71 22.42
N GLY A 79 2.50 0.44 22.31
CA GLY A 79 1.93 1.60 21.62
C GLY A 79 1.84 1.40 20.10
N ILE A 80 1.23 2.37 19.42
CA ILE A 80 0.98 2.31 17.96
C ILE A 80 2.31 2.27 17.19
N ALA A 81 3.20 3.24 17.45
CA ALA A 81 4.49 3.34 16.75
C ALA A 81 5.67 2.79 17.57
N TRP A 82 5.53 2.65 18.88
CA TRP A 82 6.61 2.25 19.79
C TRP A 82 6.06 1.40 20.94
N PRO A 83 6.78 0.35 21.39
CA PRO A 83 8.08 -0.14 20.92
C PRO A 83 8.02 -0.90 19.58
N GLY A 84 9.17 -1.01 18.92
CA GLY A 84 9.35 -1.82 17.71
C GLY A 84 9.11 -3.31 17.93
N SER A 85 9.00 -4.06 16.84
CA SER A 85 8.80 -5.52 16.87
C SER A 85 10.01 -6.23 17.49
N ARG A 86 9.76 -7.31 18.23
CA ARG A 86 10.77 -8.15 18.88
C ARG A 86 10.49 -9.61 18.55
N CYS A 87 11.53 -10.43 18.49
CA CYS A 87 11.35 -11.87 18.34
C CYS A 87 10.65 -12.45 19.59
N PRO A 88 9.63 -13.31 19.45
CA PRO A 88 8.94 -13.91 20.59
C PRO A 88 9.80 -14.95 21.33
N ALA A 89 10.79 -15.55 20.66
CA ALA A 89 11.66 -16.58 21.24
C ALA A 89 12.86 -15.99 21.99
N CYS A 90 13.56 -15.02 21.41
CA CYS A 90 14.80 -14.47 21.98
C CYS A 90 14.70 -13.01 22.45
N HIS A 91 13.56 -12.34 22.23
CA HIS A 91 13.28 -10.96 22.62
C HIS A 91 14.22 -9.87 22.07
N HIS A 92 15.10 -10.22 21.11
CA HIS A 92 15.92 -9.23 20.40
C HIS A 92 15.02 -8.32 19.54
N PRO A 93 15.29 -6.99 19.48
CA PRO A 93 14.61 -6.09 18.56
C PRO A 93 14.82 -6.52 17.10
N ILE A 94 13.74 -6.56 16.33
CA ILE A 94 13.79 -6.84 14.91
C ILE A 94 14.36 -5.61 14.20
N ARG A 95 15.38 -5.82 13.36
CA ARG A 95 16.04 -4.78 12.58
C ARG A 95 15.05 -4.21 11.55
N ILE A 96 15.17 -2.93 11.21
CA ILE A 96 14.30 -2.25 10.22
C ILE A 96 14.29 -3.00 8.88
N ALA A 97 15.45 -3.49 8.42
CA ALA A 97 15.56 -4.24 7.16
C ALA A 97 14.80 -5.58 7.20
N ASP A 98 14.67 -6.20 8.37
CA ASP A 98 13.94 -7.46 8.56
C ASP A 98 12.42 -7.21 8.71
N ASN A 99 12.01 -5.95 8.93
CA ASN A 99 10.62 -5.52 8.97
C ASN A 99 10.01 -5.27 7.57
N VAL A 100 10.77 -5.47 6.49
CA VAL A 100 10.30 -5.35 5.09
C VAL A 100 9.76 -6.72 4.65
N PRO A 101 8.43 -6.95 4.59
CA PRO A 101 7.85 -8.30 4.54
C PRO A 101 8.38 -9.18 3.40
N ILE A 102 8.50 -8.62 2.20
CA ILE A 102 8.93 -9.38 1.02
C ILE A 102 10.44 -9.67 1.09
N LEU A 103 11.25 -8.66 1.40
CA LEU A 103 12.71 -8.79 1.43
C LEU A 103 13.16 -9.72 2.57
N SER A 104 12.54 -9.57 3.74
CA SER A 104 12.85 -10.40 4.91
C SER A 104 12.37 -11.83 4.71
N TYR A 105 11.19 -12.06 4.13
CA TYR A 105 10.74 -13.42 3.81
C TYR A 105 11.67 -14.14 2.83
N LEU A 106 12.12 -13.47 1.76
CA LEU A 106 13.05 -14.07 0.79
C LEU A 106 14.40 -14.45 1.44
N ARG A 107 14.87 -13.65 2.41
CA ARG A 107 16.18 -13.86 3.05
C ARG A 107 16.12 -14.80 4.26
N LEU A 108 15.08 -14.69 5.08
CA LEU A 108 14.96 -15.33 6.40
C LEU A 108 13.89 -16.42 6.43
N LYS A 109 13.00 -16.48 5.43
CA LYS A 109 11.92 -17.47 5.31
C LYS A 109 11.05 -17.58 6.55
N GLY A 110 10.75 -16.44 7.18
CA GLY A 110 9.94 -16.37 8.40
C GLY A 110 10.67 -16.69 9.70
N HIS A 111 11.98 -16.90 9.70
CA HIS A 111 12.75 -17.19 10.91
C HIS A 111 13.48 -15.94 11.44
N CYS A 112 13.71 -15.88 12.74
CA CYS A 112 14.53 -14.83 13.35
C CYS A 112 15.98 -14.92 12.87
N ARG A 113 16.60 -13.78 12.58
CA ARG A 113 18.01 -13.71 12.16
C ARG A 113 18.99 -14.17 13.23
N ASP A 114 18.69 -13.91 14.50
CA ASP A 114 19.65 -14.12 15.59
C ASP A 114 19.46 -15.48 16.29
N CYS A 115 18.22 -15.96 16.45
CA CYS A 115 17.94 -17.26 17.09
C CYS A 115 17.37 -18.33 16.15
N HIS A 116 17.06 -18.00 14.89
CA HIS A 116 16.49 -18.93 13.90
C HIS A 116 15.17 -19.61 14.31
N ALA A 117 14.49 -19.16 15.36
CA ALA A 117 13.12 -19.59 15.67
C ALA A 117 12.12 -18.98 14.69
N ALA A 118 11.02 -19.70 14.44
CA ALA A 118 9.83 -19.18 13.76
C ALA A 118 8.97 -18.35 14.73
#